data_AF-A0A927VM38-F1
#
_entry.id   AF-A0A927VM38-F1
#
_cell.length_a   1.000
_cell.length_b   1.000
_cell.length_c   1.000
_cell.angle_alpha   90.00
_cell.angle_beta   90.00
_cell.angle_gamma   90.00
#
_symmetry.space_group_name_H-M   'P 1'
#
loop_
_entity.id
_entity.type
_entity.pdbx_description
1 polymer ?
#
loop_
_entity_poly.entity_id
_entity_poly.type
_entity_poly.pdbx_seq_one_letter_code
_entity_poly.pdbx_strand_id
1 'polypeptide(L)'
;MPFSAKATLVAFVGDPERYPCHSMLKIGDTVTFNGEELKGKMCPDVMPKMAEMLNIVYTAGPRFVIPAHYNQFWFSVNSVYDETQKKYDGNGWRPINEMYDEPKYHVRCLQDPNAFKWPIPDENNVLTDVCIQCPDSRTGAVFKIEAYDFAMAGHALPYTRRAITTMDRVAKAGGTYPLDKIMDLYTEDELYKIYPPMSKVLVKMAAEEMVLLGFATLEDGMLTITEKGKERVARYKTEIPEEDVKALKL
;
A
#
# COMPACT_ATOMS: atom_id res chain seq x y z
N MET A 1 5.10 -12.16 -3.53
CA MET A 1 5.86 -12.11 -2.26
C MET A 1 5.18 -11.06 -1.42
N PRO A 2 4.93 -11.34 -0.14
CA PRO A 2 4.11 -10.44 0.62
C PRO A 2 4.91 -9.29 1.22
N PHE A 3 4.21 -8.19 1.46
CA PHE A 3 4.71 -6.92 1.94
C PHE A 3 4.45 -6.81 3.44
N SER A 4 5.30 -6.10 4.18
CA SER A 4 4.89 -5.62 5.49
C SER A 4 3.88 -4.49 5.30
N ALA A 5 2.72 -4.63 5.94
CA ALA A 5 1.62 -3.66 5.88
C ALA A 5 1.57 -2.84 7.18
N LYS A 6 1.20 -1.57 7.06
CA LYS A 6 1.08 -0.64 8.18
C LYS A 6 -0.21 0.14 8.03
N ALA A 7 -0.98 0.19 9.10
CA ALA A 7 -2.10 1.09 9.27
C ALA A 7 -1.68 2.25 10.18
N THR A 8 -1.86 3.49 9.72
CA THR A 8 -1.58 4.71 10.49
C THR A 8 -2.90 5.45 10.72
N LEU A 9 -3.21 5.81 11.97
CA LEU A 9 -4.32 6.71 12.26
C LEU A 9 -4.01 8.10 11.71
N VAL A 10 -4.74 8.55 10.68
CA VAL A 10 -4.47 9.80 9.96
C VAL A 10 -5.50 10.90 10.27
N ALA A 11 -6.70 10.54 10.70
CA ALA A 11 -7.76 11.50 10.98
C ALA A 11 -8.78 10.99 12.00
N PHE A 12 -9.47 11.95 12.62
CA PHE A 12 -10.78 11.75 13.24
C PHE A 12 -11.78 12.57 12.45
N VAL A 13 -12.80 11.91 11.90
CA VAL A 13 -13.82 12.57 11.06
C VAL A 13 -15.17 12.71 11.74
N GLY A 14 -15.26 12.38 13.02
CA GLY A 14 -16.38 12.74 13.88
C GLY A 14 -16.02 13.88 14.82
N ASP A 15 -16.58 13.87 16.02
CA ASP A 15 -16.30 14.80 17.10
C ASP A 15 -15.55 14.06 18.24
N PRO A 16 -14.21 13.93 18.14
CA PRO A 16 -13.41 13.21 19.13
C PRO A 16 -13.29 13.95 20.46
N GLU A 17 -13.65 15.23 20.54
CA GLU A 17 -13.66 15.98 21.80
C GLU A 17 -14.88 15.59 22.64
N ARG A 18 -16.05 15.49 22.01
CA ARG A 18 -17.28 15.06 22.66
C ARG A 18 -17.39 13.53 22.80
N TYR A 19 -16.85 12.79 21.84
CA TYR A 19 -16.88 11.32 21.78
C TYR A 19 -15.46 10.78 21.64
N PRO A 20 -14.66 10.78 22.73
CA PRO A 20 -13.26 10.39 22.67
C PRO A 20 -13.10 8.91 22.33
N CYS A 21 -12.00 8.59 21.65
CA CYS A 21 -11.61 7.20 21.40
C CYS A 21 -11.37 6.47 22.73
N HIS A 22 -12.17 5.45 23.05
CA HIS A 22 -11.98 4.66 24.28
C HIS A 22 -10.67 3.87 24.30
N SER A 23 -10.11 3.55 23.12
CA SER A 23 -8.77 2.99 23.00
C SER A 23 -7.67 4.07 23.11
N MET A 24 -8.02 5.34 23.34
CA MET A 24 -7.07 6.45 23.50
C MET A 24 -6.04 6.51 22.38
N LEU A 25 -6.47 6.26 21.15
CA LEU A 25 -5.61 6.35 19.97
C LEU A 25 -5.37 7.81 19.61
N LYS A 26 -4.21 8.09 19.00
CA LYS A 26 -3.79 9.41 18.56
C LYS A 26 -3.40 9.38 17.09
N ILE A 27 -3.60 10.50 16.39
CA ILE A 27 -3.08 10.65 15.02
C ILE A 27 -1.59 10.34 15.02
N GLY A 28 -1.16 9.48 14.10
CA GLY A 28 0.20 8.93 14.03
C GLY A 28 0.38 7.57 14.71
N ASP A 29 -0.57 7.09 15.53
CA ASP A 29 -0.51 5.72 16.06
C ASP A 29 -0.54 4.71 14.91
N THR A 30 0.26 3.64 15.04
CA THR A 30 0.43 2.63 14.00
C THR A 30 0.08 1.22 14.48
N VAL A 31 -0.44 0.41 13.55
CA VAL A 31 -0.53 -1.04 13.64
C VAL A 31 0.19 -1.63 12.44
N THR A 32 1.12 -2.57 12.65
CA THR A 32 1.88 -3.23 11.60
C THR A 32 1.61 -4.71 11.55
N PHE A 33 1.66 -5.28 10.35
CA PHE A 33 1.62 -6.70 10.09
C PHE A 33 2.75 -7.11 9.16
N ASN A 34 3.63 -8.01 9.61
CA ASN A 34 4.82 -8.44 8.86
C ASN A 34 4.71 -9.88 8.30
N GLY A 35 3.51 -10.48 8.33
CA GLY A 35 3.27 -11.87 7.93
C GLY A 35 3.28 -12.89 9.08
N GLU A 36 3.66 -12.46 10.28
CA GLU A 36 3.73 -13.32 11.47
C GLU A 36 3.17 -12.61 12.71
N GLU A 37 3.58 -11.36 12.92
CA GLU A 37 3.23 -10.56 14.07
C GLU A 37 2.33 -9.39 13.66
N LEU A 38 1.26 -9.19 14.44
CA LEU A 38 0.45 -7.98 14.42
C LEU A 38 0.84 -7.13 15.64
N LYS A 39 1.46 -5.97 15.41
CA LYS A 39 1.99 -5.10 16.47
C LYS A 39 1.35 -3.73 16.44
N GLY A 40 1.05 -3.17 17.60
CA GLY A 40 0.51 -1.81 17.72
C GLY A 40 -0.71 -1.73 18.63
N LYS A 41 -1.16 -0.50 18.86
CA LYS A 41 -2.33 -0.24 19.69
C LYS A 41 -3.58 -0.29 18.82
N MET A 42 -4.50 -1.21 19.12
CA MET A 42 -5.68 -1.45 18.29
C MET A 42 -6.93 -1.63 19.13
N CYS A 43 -8.05 -1.06 18.68
CA CYS A 43 -9.36 -1.27 19.27
C CYS A 43 -9.94 -2.63 18.81
N PRO A 44 -10.51 -3.45 19.71
CA PRO A 44 -11.17 -4.71 19.32
C PRO A 44 -12.28 -4.55 18.27
N ASP A 45 -13.00 -3.42 18.28
CA ASP A 45 -14.09 -3.17 17.32
C ASP A 45 -13.58 -2.78 15.92
N VAL A 46 -12.35 -2.26 15.84
CA VAL A 46 -11.68 -1.92 14.57
C VAL A 46 -10.94 -3.14 14.01
N MET A 47 -10.52 -4.06 14.88
CA MET A 47 -9.66 -5.20 14.54
C MET A 47 -10.14 -6.04 13.36
N PRO A 48 -11.41 -6.45 13.23
CA PRO A 48 -11.83 -7.31 12.12
C PRO A 48 -11.58 -6.67 10.75
N LYS A 49 -11.98 -5.40 10.56
CA LYS A 49 -11.76 -4.65 9.32
C LYS A 49 -10.28 -4.35 9.10
N MET A 50 -9.54 -4.06 10.17
CA MET A 50 -8.11 -3.81 10.12
C MET A 50 -7.35 -5.06 9.67
N ALA A 51 -7.63 -6.21 10.25
CA ALA A 51 -6.97 -7.46 9.94
C ALA A 51 -7.22 -7.89 8.49
N GLU A 52 -8.46 -7.76 8.01
CA GLU A 52 -8.81 -8.01 6.61
C GLU A 52 -7.97 -7.14 5.67
N MET A 53 -7.97 -5.83 5.88
CA MET A 53 -7.28 -4.90 4.99
C MET A 53 -5.76 -4.99 5.07
N LEU A 54 -5.19 -5.21 6.27
CA LEU A 54 -3.77 -5.48 6.42
C LEU A 54 -3.36 -6.74 5.67
N ASN A 55 -4.19 -7.79 5.65
CA ASN A 55 -3.90 -9.01 4.90
C ASN A 55 -3.98 -8.81 3.38
N ILE A 56 -4.94 -8.00 2.91
CA ILE A 56 -5.05 -7.63 1.49
C ILE A 56 -3.80 -6.87 1.05
N VAL A 57 -3.40 -5.84 1.79
CA VAL A 57 -2.20 -5.04 1.49
C VAL A 57 -0.92 -5.86 1.67
N TYR A 58 -0.86 -6.76 2.65
CA TYR A 58 0.24 -7.73 2.80
C TYR A 58 0.40 -8.58 1.53
N THR A 59 -0.69 -9.02 0.92
CA THR A 59 -0.64 -9.90 -0.25
C THR A 59 -0.35 -9.15 -1.55
N ALA A 60 -1.02 -8.01 -1.77
CA ALA A 60 -0.99 -7.29 -3.03
C ALA A 60 0.00 -6.11 -3.06
N GLY A 61 0.37 -5.59 -1.88
CA GLY A 61 1.21 -4.43 -1.74
C GLY A 61 0.57 -3.16 -2.31
N PRO A 62 1.39 -2.24 -2.86
CA PRO A 62 0.89 -1.02 -3.50
C PRO A 62 0.00 -1.27 -4.73
N ARG A 63 -0.09 -2.52 -5.23
CA ARG A 63 -1.00 -2.86 -6.34
C ARG A 63 -2.46 -2.83 -5.91
N PHE A 64 -2.74 -3.05 -4.63
CA PHE A 64 -4.11 -2.94 -4.13
C PHE A 64 -4.48 -1.47 -4.00
N VAL A 65 -5.47 -1.09 -4.79
CA VAL A 65 -6.08 0.23 -4.76
C VAL A 65 -7.57 0.04 -4.54
N ILE A 66 -8.22 0.98 -3.83
CA ILE A 66 -9.67 1.07 -3.79
C ILE A 66 -10.04 2.08 -4.88
N PRO A 67 -10.54 1.66 -6.06
CA PRO A 67 -10.76 2.59 -7.14
C PRO A 67 -12.07 3.32 -6.93
N ALA A 68 -12.02 4.41 -6.19
CA ALA A 68 -13.18 5.27 -6.05
C ALA A 68 -13.45 6.06 -7.36
N HIS A 69 -12.40 6.27 -8.16
CA HIS A 69 -12.46 7.00 -9.44
C HIS A 69 -13.06 6.21 -10.62
N TYR A 70 -13.30 4.89 -10.53
CA TYR A 70 -14.08 4.20 -11.57
C TYR A 70 -15.58 4.42 -11.41
N ASN A 71 -16.01 5.05 -10.32
CA ASN A 71 -17.40 5.44 -10.14
C ASN A 71 -17.67 6.71 -10.95
N GLN A 72 -18.32 6.58 -12.11
CA GLN A 72 -18.71 7.72 -12.98
C GLN A 72 -19.46 8.81 -12.20
N PHE A 73 -20.19 8.43 -11.15
CA PHE A 73 -20.88 9.36 -10.26
C PHE A 73 -19.94 10.39 -9.61
N TRP A 74 -18.67 10.07 -9.36
CA TRP A 74 -17.71 11.00 -8.78
C TRP A 74 -17.40 12.21 -9.68
N PHE A 75 -17.57 12.05 -10.99
CA PHE A 75 -17.42 13.12 -11.98
C PHE A 75 -18.74 13.83 -12.28
N SER A 76 -19.84 13.42 -11.64
CA SER A 76 -21.07 14.20 -11.67
C SER A 76 -20.92 15.38 -10.72
N VAL A 77 -21.19 16.59 -11.20
CA VAL A 77 -21.24 17.77 -10.32
C VAL A 77 -22.47 17.73 -9.43
N ASN A 78 -22.53 18.64 -8.46
CA ASN A 78 -23.76 18.89 -7.71
C ASN A 78 -24.95 19.03 -8.67
N SER A 79 -26.09 18.43 -8.30
CA SER A 79 -27.30 18.47 -9.11
C SER A 79 -28.53 18.69 -8.24
N VAL A 80 -29.56 19.24 -8.85
CA VAL A 80 -30.87 19.43 -8.24
C VAL A 80 -31.92 18.67 -9.04
N TYR A 81 -32.97 18.24 -8.35
CA TYR A 81 -34.10 17.63 -9.02
C TYR A 81 -34.88 18.67 -9.83
N ASP A 82 -35.17 18.32 -11.08
CA ASP A 82 -35.95 19.06 -12.07
C ASP A 82 -36.67 18.05 -12.97
N GLU A 83 -37.98 17.90 -12.76
CA GLU A 83 -38.80 16.94 -13.49
C GLU A 83 -38.75 17.12 -15.01
N THR A 84 -38.48 18.34 -15.50
CA THR A 84 -38.36 18.60 -16.94
C THR A 84 -37.13 17.97 -17.57
N GLN A 85 -36.14 17.56 -16.76
CA GLN A 85 -34.93 16.86 -17.23
C GLN A 85 -35.13 15.35 -17.37
N LYS A 86 -36.22 14.76 -16.86
CA LYS A 86 -36.47 13.30 -16.95
C LYS A 86 -36.40 12.77 -18.39
N LYS A 87 -36.73 13.61 -19.38
CA LYS A 87 -36.65 13.28 -20.81
C LYS A 87 -35.22 13.03 -21.31
N TYR A 88 -34.20 13.48 -20.58
CA TYR A 88 -32.79 13.33 -20.96
C TYR A 88 -32.08 12.22 -20.18
N ASP A 89 -32.30 12.12 -18.87
CA ASP A 89 -31.57 11.20 -17.97
C ASP A 89 -32.46 10.12 -17.31
N GLY A 90 -33.77 10.15 -17.55
CA GLY A 90 -34.77 9.25 -16.96
C GLY A 90 -35.17 9.57 -15.51
N ASN A 91 -34.41 10.40 -14.80
CA ASN A 91 -34.55 10.61 -13.35
C ASN A 91 -34.91 12.05 -12.97
N GLY A 92 -34.56 13.03 -13.79
CA GLY A 92 -34.84 14.44 -13.57
C GLY A 92 -33.72 15.17 -12.84
N TRP A 93 -32.45 14.87 -13.10
CA TRP A 93 -31.33 15.61 -12.50
C TRP A 93 -30.84 16.72 -13.42
N ARG A 94 -30.66 17.92 -12.85
CA ARG A 94 -30.04 19.06 -13.53
C ARG A 94 -28.73 19.42 -12.83
N PRO A 95 -27.58 19.45 -13.53
CA PRO A 95 -26.34 19.89 -12.91
C PRO A 95 -26.41 21.37 -12.53
N ILE A 96 -25.69 21.72 -11.47
CA ILE A 96 -25.47 23.08 -11.01
C ILE A 96 -23.99 23.33 -10.80
N ASN A 97 -23.56 24.57 -11.03
CA ASN A 97 -22.16 24.97 -10.93
C ASN A 97 -21.81 25.50 -9.53
N GLU A 98 -22.78 25.49 -8.61
CA GLU A 98 -22.62 25.98 -7.26
C GLU A 98 -21.95 24.90 -6.39
N MET A 99 -20.86 25.28 -5.74
CA MET A 99 -20.15 24.45 -4.78
C MET A 99 -20.64 24.78 -3.38
N TYR A 100 -20.90 23.75 -2.57
CA TYR A 100 -21.27 23.90 -1.18
C TYR A 100 -20.06 23.65 -0.28
N ASP A 101 -19.93 24.45 0.77
CA ASP A 101 -19.01 24.14 1.85
C ASP A 101 -19.65 23.06 2.73
N GLU A 102 -18.99 21.91 2.76
CA GLU A 102 -19.42 20.81 3.61
C GLU A 102 -19.21 21.17 5.09
N PRO A 103 -20.17 20.82 5.97
CA PRO A 103 -19.98 21.01 7.40
C PRO A 103 -18.68 20.37 7.88
N LYS A 104 -18.05 21.00 8.88
CA LYS A 104 -16.89 20.42 9.57
C LYS A 104 -17.27 19.00 10.05
N TYR A 105 -16.46 18.00 9.67
CA TYR A 105 -16.67 16.57 9.98
C TYR A 105 -17.75 15.85 9.15
N HIS A 106 -18.20 16.42 8.04
CA HIS A 106 -19.09 15.69 7.13
C HIS A 106 -18.38 14.51 6.45
N VAL A 107 -19.09 13.42 6.19
CA VAL A 107 -18.52 12.21 5.55
C VAL A 107 -17.96 12.50 4.15
N ARG A 108 -18.42 13.56 3.48
CA ARG A 108 -17.84 14.06 2.22
C ARG A 108 -16.35 14.40 2.33
N CYS A 109 -15.88 14.79 3.52
CA CYS A 109 -14.47 15.08 3.78
C CYS A 109 -13.56 13.84 3.69
N LEU A 110 -14.12 12.62 3.62
CA LEU A 110 -13.37 11.38 3.37
C LEU A 110 -13.12 11.10 1.87
N GLN A 111 -13.88 11.74 1.00
CA GLN A 111 -13.78 11.56 -0.45
C GLN A 111 -12.75 12.54 -1.01
N ASP A 112 -12.29 12.25 -2.23
CA ASP A 112 -11.36 13.09 -2.97
C ASP A 112 -11.84 14.56 -3.00
N PRO A 113 -10.98 15.55 -2.67
CA PRO A 113 -11.34 16.96 -2.74
C PRO A 113 -11.76 17.40 -4.15
N ASN A 114 -11.43 16.68 -5.22
CA ASN A 114 -11.81 16.95 -6.60
C ASN A 114 -13.11 16.24 -7.03
N ALA A 115 -13.64 15.30 -6.26
CA ALA A 115 -14.93 14.67 -6.59
C ALA A 115 -16.07 15.70 -6.57
N PHE A 116 -17.10 15.50 -7.38
CA PHE A 116 -18.31 16.36 -7.42
C PHE A 116 -18.06 17.85 -7.64
N LYS A 117 -16.88 18.25 -8.13
CA LYS A 117 -16.49 19.64 -8.35
C LYS A 117 -16.88 20.17 -9.72
N TRP A 118 -17.18 21.46 -9.78
CA TRP A 118 -17.23 22.25 -11.00
C TRP A 118 -15.99 23.16 -11.11
N PRO A 119 -15.30 23.24 -12.28
CA PRO A 119 -15.53 22.42 -13.48
C PRO A 119 -15.21 20.94 -13.23
N ILE A 120 -15.85 20.07 -14.01
CA ILE A 120 -15.60 18.61 -13.94
C ILE A 120 -14.12 18.37 -14.26
N PRO A 121 -13.38 17.59 -13.45
CA PRO A 121 -12.00 17.24 -13.75
C PRO A 121 -11.89 16.47 -15.07
N ASP A 122 -10.98 16.91 -15.95
CA ASP A 122 -10.70 16.24 -17.24
C ASP A 122 -9.74 15.05 -17.10
N GLU A 123 -9.13 14.87 -15.91
CA GLU A 123 -8.16 13.82 -15.63
C GLU A 123 -8.65 12.86 -14.54
N ASN A 124 -8.39 11.57 -14.76
CA ASN A 124 -8.58 10.50 -13.79
C ASN A 124 -7.23 10.08 -13.19
N ASN A 125 -6.56 11.01 -12.51
CA ASN A 125 -5.19 10.84 -12.00
C ASN A 125 -5.13 10.63 -10.47
N VAL A 126 -6.28 10.57 -9.78
CA VAL A 126 -6.30 10.45 -8.31
C VAL A 126 -6.55 9.01 -7.87
N LEU A 127 -5.51 8.43 -7.28
CA LEU A 127 -5.62 7.19 -6.51
C LEU A 127 -6.00 7.55 -5.08
N THR A 128 -7.13 7.05 -4.58
CA THR A 128 -7.49 7.23 -3.18
C THR A 128 -6.64 6.32 -2.31
N ASP A 129 -6.16 6.86 -1.19
CA ASP A 129 -5.51 6.07 -0.16
C ASP A 129 -6.42 4.91 0.28
N VAL A 130 -5.81 3.76 0.56
CA VAL A 130 -6.52 2.60 1.12
C VAL A 130 -6.79 2.90 2.58
N CYS A 131 -8.04 3.22 2.91
CA CYS A 131 -8.42 3.62 4.26
C CYS A 131 -9.51 2.72 4.84
N ILE A 132 -9.50 2.56 6.17
CA ILE A 132 -10.65 2.07 6.92
C ILE A 132 -11.11 3.10 7.95
N GLN A 133 -12.41 3.11 8.21
CA GLN A 133 -13.02 3.92 9.25
C GLN A 133 -13.48 3.05 10.41
N CYS A 134 -13.24 3.54 11.62
CA CYS A 134 -13.80 3.02 12.86
C CYS A 134 -15.32 2.92 12.78
N PRO A 135 -15.94 1.82 13.28
CA PRO A 135 -17.40 1.68 13.26
C PRO A 135 -18.13 2.68 14.16
N ASP A 136 -17.48 3.27 15.17
CA ASP A 136 -18.07 4.39 15.92
C ASP A 136 -17.98 5.66 15.07
N SER A 137 -19.06 5.94 14.34
CA SER A 137 -19.16 7.11 13.46
C SER A 137 -19.09 8.45 14.19
N ARG A 138 -19.34 8.47 15.51
CA ARG A 138 -19.28 9.71 16.31
C ARG A 138 -17.85 10.16 16.54
N THR A 139 -16.91 9.22 16.68
CA THR A 139 -15.47 9.50 16.77
C THR A 139 -14.82 9.50 15.37
N GLY A 140 -15.16 8.50 14.56
CA GLY A 140 -14.74 8.42 13.15
C GLY A 140 -13.23 8.34 12.95
N ALA A 141 -12.50 7.52 13.71
CA ALA A 141 -11.07 7.31 13.48
C ALA A 141 -10.81 6.69 12.10
N VAL A 142 -9.89 7.26 11.32
CA VAL A 142 -9.54 6.83 9.96
C VAL A 142 -8.11 6.34 9.91
N PHE A 143 -7.91 5.12 9.44
CA PHE A 143 -6.59 4.53 9.29
C PHE A 143 -6.23 4.40 7.82
N LYS A 144 -5.12 5.02 7.42
CA LYS A 144 -4.49 4.79 6.12
C LYS A 144 -3.66 3.52 6.19
N ILE A 145 -3.81 2.64 5.21
CA ILE A 145 -3.14 1.34 5.13
C ILE A 145 -2.23 1.33 3.91
N GLU A 146 -0.97 0.98 4.12
CA GLU A 146 0.06 1.00 3.09
C GLU A 146 1.05 -0.14 3.28
N ALA A 147 1.60 -0.64 2.18
CA ALA A 147 2.80 -1.47 2.20
C ALA A 147 4.02 -0.58 2.40
N TYR A 148 4.91 -0.93 3.31
CA TYR A 148 6.05 -0.08 3.67
C TYR A 148 7.42 -0.77 3.60
N ASP A 149 7.46 -2.11 3.57
CA ASP A 149 8.68 -2.92 3.45
C ASP A 149 8.32 -4.33 2.92
N PHE A 150 9.31 -5.20 2.74
CA PHE A 150 9.08 -6.64 2.59
C PHE A 150 8.56 -7.26 3.88
N ALA A 151 7.79 -8.35 3.78
CA ALA A 151 7.46 -9.18 4.93
C ALA A 151 8.69 -9.99 5.35
N MET A 152 9.29 -9.61 6.48
CA MET A 152 10.57 -10.16 6.95
C MET A 152 10.43 -11.35 7.90
N ALA A 153 9.23 -11.91 8.07
CA ALA A 153 8.93 -12.97 9.03
C ALA A 153 7.94 -14.00 8.48
N GLY A 154 7.70 -15.07 9.25
CA GLY A 154 6.74 -16.11 8.93
C GLY A 154 6.96 -16.77 7.57
N HIS A 155 5.85 -17.09 6.89
CA HIS A 155 5.87 -17.80 5.60
C HIS A 155 6.54 -17.01 4.47
N ALA A 156 6.65 -15.68 4.60
CA ALA A 156 7.26 -14.82 3.60
C ALA A 156 8.80 -14.88 3.57
N LEU A 157 9.40 -15.20 4.72
CA LEU A 157 10.83 -15.06 4.97
C LEU A 157 11.72 -15.69 3.89
N PRO A 158 11.50 -16.93 3.40
CA PRO A 158 12.35 -17.53 2.39
C PRO A 158 12.38 -16.75 1.08
N TYR A 159 11.23 -16.22 0.67
CA TYR A 159 11.13 -15.43 -0.55
C TYR A 159 11.80 -14.06 -0.38
N THR A 160 11.56 -13.40 0.76
CA THR A 160 12.20 -12.13 1.09
C THR A 160 13.72 -12.26 1.13
N ARG A 161 14.27 -13.37 1.64
CA ARG A 161 15.72 -13.66 1.56
C ARG A 161 16.21 -13.73 0.10
N ARG A 162 15.43 -14.29 -0.83
CA ARG A 162 15.76 -14.26 -2.27
C ARG A 162 15.76 -12.84 -2.82
N ALA A 163 14.79 -12.01 -2.43
CA ALA A 163 14.75 -10.61 -2.84
C ALA A 163 15.99 -9.83 -2.34
N ILE A 164 16.29 -9.93 -1.03
CA ILE A 164 17.43 -9.22 -0.42
C ILE A 164 18.75 -9.68 -1.04
N THR A 165 18.97 -10.99 -1.19
CA THR A 165 20.19 -11.51 -1.83
C THR A 165 20.30 -11.09 -3.29
N THR A 166 19.18 -11.00 -4.02
CA THR A 166 19.19 -10.50 -5.41
C THR A 166 19.66 -9.04 -5.44
N MET A 167 19.10 -8.19 -4.56
CA MET A 167 19.54 -6.80 -4.47
C MET A 167 21.01 -6.67 -4.10
N ASP A 168 21.51 -7.44 -3.14
CA ASP A 168 22.92 -7.44 -2.74
C ASP A 168 23.85 -7.88 -3.90
N ARG A 169 23.46 -8.93 -4.65
CA ARG A 169 24.23 -9.43 -5.80
C ARG A 169 24.28 -8.41 -6.93
N VAL A 170 23.17 -7.81 -7.28
CA VAL A 170 23.12 -6.75 -8.30
C VAL A 170 23.94 -5.54 -7.85
N ALA A 171 23.83 -5.13 -6.59
CA ALA A 171 24.64 -4.06 -6.02
C ALA A 171 26.14 -4.34 -6.14
N LYS A 172 26.59 -5.56 -5.80
CA LYS A 172 27.98 -6.00 -5.94
C LYS A 172 28.44 -6.13 -7.40
N ALA A 173 27.52 -6.40 -8.33
CA ALA A 173 27.79 -6.50 -9.77
C ALA A 173 27.81 -5.14 -10.51
N GLY A 174 27.81 -4.01 -9.78
CA GLY A 174 27.84 -2.67 -10.36
C GLY A 174 26.53 -1.87 -10.23
N GLY A 175 25.55 -2.40 -9.49
CA GLY A 175 24.30 -1.70 -9.16
C GLY A 175 23.19 -1.82 -10.21
N THR A 176 23.53 -2.19 -11.44
CA THR A 176 22.59 -2.38 -12.57
C THR A 176 22.88 -3.71 -13.26
N TYR A 177 21.85 -4.54 -13.53
CA TYR A 177 22.04 -5.86 -14.14
C TYR A 177 20.85 -6.28 -15.02
N PRO A 178 21.06 -7.00 -16.15
CA PRO A 178 19.95 -7.49 -16.97
C PRO A 178 19.05 -8.46 -16.20
N LEU A 179 17.73 -8.19 -16.15
CA LEU A 179 16.77 -8.98 -15.35
C LEU A 179 16.75 -10.45 -15.75
N ASP A 180 16.87 -10.74 -17.05
CA ASP A 180 16.85 -12.10 -17.62
C ASP A 180 18.11 -12.92 -17.31
N LYS A 181 19.18 -12.26 -16.87
CA LYS A 181 20.47 -12.85 -16.50
C LYS A 181 20.73 -12.93 -15.00
N ILE A 182 19.85 -12.39 -14.15
CA ILE A 182 20.07 -12.35 -12.68
C ILE A 182 20.47 -13.70 -12.09
N MET A 183 19.95 -14.81 -12.64
CA MET A 183 20.30 -16.16 -12.19
C MET A 183 21.79 -16.50 -12.37
N ASP A 184 22.50 -15.84 -13.30
CA ASP A 184 23.94 -16.01 -13.54
C ASP A 184 24.80 -15.51 -12.35
N LEU A 185 24.22 -14.74 -11.44
CA LEU A 185 24.86 -14.25 -10.21
C LEU A 185 24.89 -15.27 -9.07
N TYR A 186 24.33 -16.47 -9.30
CA TYR A 186 24.16 -17.51 -8.28
C TYR A 186 24.84 -18.81 -8.69
N THR A 187 25.31 -19.56 -7.70
CA THR A 187 25.77 -20.94 -7.91
C THR A 187 24.59 -21.90 -8.09
N GLU A 188 24.83 -23.07 -8.68
CA GLU A 188 23.81 -24.12 -8.86
C GLU A 188 23.14 -24.53 -7.53
N ASP A 189 23.94 -24.63 -6.46
CA ASP A 189 23.44 -24.92 -5.11
C ASP A 189 22.51 -23.81 -4.60
N GLU A 190 22.88 -22.55 -4.80
CA GLU A 190 22.01 -21.42 -4.43
C GLU A 190 20.72 -21.39 -5.25
N LEU A 191 20.77 -21.79 -6.53
CA LEU A 191 19.60 -21.82 -7.40
C LEU A 191 18.62 -22.92 -7.03
N TYR A 192 19.09 -24.13 -6.72
CA TYR A 192 18.22 -25.31 -6.67
C TYR A 192 18.13 -26.02 -5.32
N LYS A 193 19.12 -25.85 -4.42
CA LYS A 193 19.14 -26.54 -3.11
C LYS A 193 18.63 -25.68 -1.95
N ILE A 194 18.49 -24.37 -2.15
CA ILE A 194 17.93 -23.45 -1.16
C ILE A 194 16.46 -23.16 -1.52
N TYR A 195 15.56 -23.17 -0.55
CA TYR A 195 14.15 -22.85 -0.78
C TYR A 195 13.88 -21.33 -0.75
N PRO A 196 13.01 -20.79 -1.63
CA PRO A 196 12.47 -21.46 -2.81
C PRO A 196 13.56 -21.60 -3.89
N PRO A 197 13.49 -22.65 -4.74
CA PRO A 197 14.33 -22.73 -5.93
C PRO A 197 14.13 -21.49 -6.79
N MET A 198 15.20 -20.92 -7.31
CA MET A 198 15.11 -19.72 -8.14
C MET A 198 14.65 -20.08 -9.55
N SER A 199 13.71 -19.31 -10.06
CA SER A 199 13.24 -19.39 -11.44
C SER A 199 13.13 -17.99 -12.03
N LYS A 200 13.14 -17.88 -13.36
CA LYS A 200 12.93 -16.59 -14.04
C LYS A 200 11.65 -15.89 -13.59
N VAL A 201 10.59 -16.65 -13.31
CA VAL A 201 9.31 -16.12 -12.81
C VAL A 201 9.47 -15.53 -11.41
N LEU A 202 10.12 -16.25 -10.48
CA LEU A 202 10.33 -15.75 -9.13
C LEU A 202 11.25 -14.51 -9.09
N VAL A 203 12.30 -14.50 -9.92
CA VAL A 203 13.17 -13.33 -10.08
C VAL A 203 12.37 -12.13 -10.59
N LYS A 204 11.54 -12.32 -11.61
CA LYS A 204 10.69 -11.25 -12.14
C LYS A 204 9.72 -10.72 -11.09
N MET A 205 9.02 -11.61 -10.37
CA MET A 205 8.12 -11.22 -9.29
C MET A 205 8.85 -10.43 -8.20
N ALA A 206 10.04 -10.87 -7.81
CA ALA A 206 10.85 -10.18 -6.82
C ALA A 206 11.27 -8.78 -7.30
N ALA A 207 11.71 -8.66 -8.55
CA ALA A 207 12.07 -7.38 -9.15
C ALA A 207 10.87 -6.41 -9.18
N GLU A 208 9.69 -6.87 -9.60
CA GLU A 208 8.47 -6.03 -9.62
C GLU A 208 8.14 -5.48 -8.23
N GLU A 209 8.33 -6.26 -7.17
CA GLU A 209 8.03 -5.82 -5.81
C GLU A 209 9.10 -4.88 -5.24
N MET A 210 10.37 -5.11 -5.58
CA MET A 210 11.44 -4.15 -5.29
C MET A 210 11.11 -2.80 -5.91
N VAL A 211 10.61 -2.79 -7.15
CA VAL A 211 10.19 -1.56 -7.84
C VAL A 211 9.02 -0.90 -7.11
N LEU A 212 8.00 -1.66 -6.72
CA LEU A 212 6.85 -1.12 -5.99
C LEU A 212 7.22 -0.51 -4.63
N LEU A 213 8.24 -1.05 -3.96
CA LEU A 213 8.75 -0.51 -2.70
C LEU A 213 9.79 0.61 -2.90
N GLY A 214 10.17 0.91 -4.14
CA GLY A 214 11.20 1.88 -4.49
C GLY A 214 12.63 1.42 -4.14
N PHE A 215 12.83 0.12 -3.92
CA PHE A 215 14.16 -0.48 -3.70
C PHE A 215 14.93 -0.72 -5.00
N ALA A 216 14.24 -0.75 -6.14
CA ALA A 216 14.85 -0.86 -7.45
C ALA A 216 14.07 -0.03 -8.49
N THR A 217 14.68 0.19 -9.65
CA THR A 217 13.99 0.59 -10.88
C THR A 217 14.17 -0.50 -11.94
N LEU A 218 13.22 -0.59 -12.88
CA LEU A 218 13.27 -1.52 -14.00
C LEU A 218 13.03 -0.75 -15.29
N GLU A 219 14.09 -0.50 -16.04
CA GLU A 219 14.09 0.29 -17.27
C GLU A 219 14.80 -0.50 -18.37
N ASP A 220 14.18 -0.62 -19.55
CA ASP A 220 14.73 -1.37 -20.69
C ASP A 220 15.20 -2.81 -20.36
N GLY A 221 14.53 -3.47 -19.42
CA GLY A 221 14.88 -4.82 -18.96
C GLY A 221 16.07 -4.88 -17.99
N MET A 222 16.61 -3.73 -17.58
CA MET A 222 17.71 -3.60 -16.63
C MET A 222 17.17 -3.31 -15.24
N LEU A 223 17.53 -4.14 -14.27
CA LEU A 223 17.21 -3.94 -12.86
C LEU A 223 18.32 -3.11 -12.21
N THR A 224 17.97 -1.94 -11.68
CA THR A 224 18.90 -1.04 -11.00
C THR A 224 18.51 -0.89 -9.54
N ILE A 225 19.44 -1.17 -8.61
CA ILE A 225 19.18 -1.05 -7.17
C ILE A 225 19.35 0.41 -6.74
N THR A 226 18.29 0.98 -6.15
CA THR A 226 18.30 2.36 -5.65
C THR A 226 19.11 2.46 -4.36
N GLU A 227 19.43 3.68 -3.93
CA GLU A 227 20.03 3.89 -2.60
C GLU A 227 19.15 3.34 -1.47
N LYS A 228 17.82 3.51 -1.56
CA LYS A 228 16.86 2.90 -0.63
C LYS A 228 16.98 1.37 -0.60
N GLY A 229 17.20 0.73 -1.75
CA GLY A 229 17.43 -0.71 -1.84
C GLY A 229 18.75 -1.13 -1.18
N LYS A 230 19.84 -0.39 -1.41
CA LYS A 230 21.15 -0.64 -0.77
C LYS A 230 21.07 -0.49 0.75
N GLU A 231 20.42 0.58 1.22
CA GLU A 231 20.15 0.80 2.64
C GLU A 231 19.31 -0.33 3.24
N ARG A 232 18.30 -0.81 2.52
CA ARG A 232 17.49 -1.94 2.98
C ARG A 232 18.31 -3.22 3.15
N VAL A 233 19.19 -3.52 2.19
CA VAL A 233 20.13 -4.64 2.26
C VAL A 233 21.08 -4.48 3.45
N ALA A 234 21.67 -3.30 3.63
CA ALA A 234 22.57 -3.01 4.76
C ALA A 234 21.85 -3.17 6.10
N ARG A 235 20.63 -2.64 6.22
CA ARG A 235 19.79 -2.82 7.41
C ARG A 235 19.52 -4.31 7.67
N TYR A 236 19.19 -5.09 6.62
CA TYR A 236 18.92 -6.52 6.80
C TYR A 236 20.10 -7.27 7.41
N LYS A 237 21.33 -6.96 7.01
CA LYS A 237 22.54 -7.59 7.58
C LYS A 237 22.67 -7.35 9.09
N THR A 238 22.08 -6.27 9.61
CA THR A 238 22.05 -5.97 11.05
C THR A 238 20.82 -6.54 11.77
N GLU A 239 19.78 -6.95 11.04
CA GLU A 239 18.52 -7.49 11.56
C GLU A 239 18.57 -9.01 11.78
N ILE A 240 19.57 -9.71 11.22
CA ILE A 240 19.69 -11.18 11.28
C ILE A 240 21.00 -11.63 11.95
N PRO A 241 21.06 -12.88 12.46
CA PRO A 241 22.28 -13.43 13.03
C PRO A 241 23.46 -13.46 12.05
N GLU A 242 24.68 -13.37 12.56
CA GLU A 242 25.90 -13.33 11.73
C GLU A 242 26.10 -14.60 10.90
N GLU A 243 25.70 -15.77 11.43
CA GLU A 243 25.70 -17.04 10.72
C GLU A 243 24.79 -17.02 9.49
N ASP A 244 23.65 -16.33 9.57
CA ASP A 244 22.71 -16.20 8.46
C ASP A 244 23.24 -15.24 7.39
N VAL A 245 23.90 -14.14 7.79
CA VAL A 245 24.61 -13.23 6.87
C VAL A 245 25.64 -14.01 6.05
N LYS A 246 26.46 -14.83 6.73
CA LYS A 246 27.46 -15.69 6.10
C LYS A 246 26.84 -16.73 5.18
N ALA A 247 25.79 -17.42 5.63
CA ALA A 247 25.10 -18.45 4.85
C ALA A 247 24.45 -17.88 3.58
N LEU A 248 23.89 -16.67 3.65
CA LEU A 248 23.30 -15.96 2.52
C LEU A 248 24.36 -15.23 1.65
N LYS A 249 25.62 -15.24 2.08
CA LYS A 249 26.76 -14.54 1.44
C LYS A 249 26.46 -13.05 1.21
N LEU A 250 25.83 -12.42 2.19
CA LEU A 250 25.47 -11.00 2.21
C LEU A 250 26.67 -10.15 2.64
#